data_AF-A0A920MD68-F1
#
_entry.id   AF-A0A920MD68-F1
#
_cell.length_a   1.000
_cell.length_b   1.000
_cell.length_c   1.000
_cell.angle_alpha   90.00
_cell.angle_beta   90.00
_cell.angle_gamma   90.00
#
_symmetry.space_group_name_H-M   'P 1'
#
loop_
_entity.id
_entity.type
_entity.pdbx_description
1 polymer ?
#
loop_
_entity_poly.entity_id
_entity_poly.type
_entity_poly.pdbx_seq_one_letter_code
_entity_poly.pdbx_strand_id
1 'polypeptide(L)' 'MLSFYTEDHIDNQKFFESLALYKLAVSLGGVETLIELPALMTHDGASETDAAAPKELLRISVGLKKY' A
#
# COMPACT_ATOMS: atom_id res chain seq x y z
N MET A 1 7.86 -4.73 -7.29
CA MET A 1 6.63 -4.31 -6.60
C MET A 1 5.80 -5.54 -6.33
N LEU A 2 5.19 -5.61 -5.15
CA LEU A 2 4.35 -6.72 -4.74
C LEU A 2 3.01 -6.17 -4.24
N SER A 3 1.93 -6.89 -4.56
CA SER A 3 0.61 -6.64 -3.99
C SER A 3 0.12 -7.89 -3.29
N PHE A 4 -0.59 -7.71 -2.18
CA PHE A 4 -1.08 -8.79 -1.33
C PHE A 4 -2.34 -8.38 -0.59
N TYR A 5 -3.04 -9.38 -0.08
CA TYR A 5 -4.15 -9.21 0.86
C TYR A 5 -3.70 -9.72 2.23
N THR A 6 -4.27 -9.14 3.27
CA THR A 6 -4.21 -9.68 4.63
C THR A 6 -5.37 -10.64 4.85
N GLU A 7 -5.23 -11.53 5.83
CA GLU A 7 -6.32 -12.38 6.29
C GLU A 7 -7.38 -11.54 7.03
N ASP A 8 -8.64 -11.97 7.01
CA ASP A 8 -9.79 -11.22 7.58
C ASP A 8 -9.64 -10.81 9.05
N HIS A 9 -8.84 -11.55 9.82
CA HIS A 9 -8.61 -11.29 11.25
C HIS A 9 -7.53 -10.23 11.50
N ILE A 10 -6.88 -9.70 10.45
CA ILE A 10 -5.86 -8.68 10.54
C ILE A 10 -6.49 -7.29 10.36
N ASP A 11 -6.30 -6.44 11.37
CA ASP A 11 -6.65 -5.03 11.30
C ASP A 11 -5.62 -4.29 10.43
N ASN A 12 -6.02 -3.93 9.21
CA ASN A 12 -5.15 -3.25 8.26
C ASN A 12 -4.62 -1.92 8.79
N GLN A 13 -5.42 -1.16 9.52
CA GLN A 13 -4.96 0.11 10.08
C GLN A 13 -3.84 -0.12 11.09
N LYS A 14 -4.02 -1.07 12.02
CA LYS A 14 -2.97 -1.42 12.99
C LYS A 14 -1.73 -2.02 12.32
N PHE A 15 -1.92 -2.84 11.30
CA PHE A 15 -0.81 -3.34 10.49
C PHE A 15 0.00 -2.16 9.92
N PHE A 16 -0.67 -1.16 9.33
CA PHE A 16 -0.04 0.07 8.82
C PHE A 16 0.52 1.02 9.88
N GLU A 17 0.09 0.95 11.13
CA GLU A 17 0.68 1.74 12.21
C GLU A 17 1.92 1.04 12.81
N SER A 18 1.96 -0.30 12.76
CA SER A 18 2.98 -1.13 13.42
C SER A 18 4.36 -1.13 12.76
N LEU A 19 4.43 -0.63 11.53
CA LEU A 19 5.37 -1.12 10.56
C LEU A 19 6.35 0.11 10.39
N ALA A 20 7.60 -0.07 10.82
CA ALA A 20 8.47 1.03 11.26
C ALA A 20 9.35 1.66 10.16
N LEU A 21 9.32 1.10 8.95
CA LEU A 21 10.29 1.40 7.86
C LEU A 21 9.65 2.07 6.62
N TYR A 22 8.39 2.42 6.78
CA TYR A 22 7.45 3.07 5.87
C TYR A 22 7.44 4.57 5.69
N LYS A 23 7.12 5.06 4.50
CA LYS A 23 6.21 6.20 4.40
C LYS A 23 4.92 5.78 3.71
N LEU A 24 3.78 6.22 4.27
CA LEU A 24 2.53 6.25 3.53
C LEU A 24 2.67 7.34 2.47
N ALA A 25 2.96 6.97 1.23
CA ALA A 25 3.22 7.93 0.17
C ALA A 25 2.71 7.44 -1.20
N VAL A 26 2.21 8.39 -1.98
CA VAL A 26 1.71 8.22 -3.34
C VAL A 26 2.89 8.37 -4.30
N SER A 27 3.83 7.43 -4.29
CA SER A 27 4.95 7.37 -5.24
C SER A 27 5.62 6.00 -5.22
N LEU A 28 6.31 5.63 -6.30
CA LEU A 28 6.89 4.29 -6.50
C LEU A 28 8.30 4.41 -7.09
N GLY A 29 9.17 3.42 -6.79
CA GLY A 29 10.51 3.31 -7.39
C GLY A 29 11.61 4.17 -6.75
N GLY A 30 11.35 4.74 -5.57
CA GLY A 30 12.35 5.45 -4.76
C GLY A 30 13.34 4.51 -4.04
N VAL A 31 14.33 5.12 -3.38
CA VAL A 31 15.30 4.38 -2.53
C VAL A 31 14.64 3.88 -1.25
N GLU A 32 13.58 4.55 -0.80
CA GLU A 32 12.80 4.20 0.38
C GLU A 32 11.76 3.11 0.09
N THR A 33 11.48 2.28 1.11
CA THR A 33 10.35 1.35 1.07
C THR A 33 9.05 2.12 1.31
N LEU A 34 8.09 1.89 0.42
CA LEU A 34 6.77 2.55 0.43
C LEU A 34 5.68 1.49 0.43
N ILE A 35 4.60 1.77 1.15
CA ILE A 35 3.38 0.95 1.17
C ILE A 35 2.16 1.86 1.07
N GLU A 36 1.11 1.37 0.43
CA GLU A 36 -0.13 2.13 0.22
C GLU A 36 -1.37 1.21 0.17
N LEU A 37 -2.53 1.85 0.31
CA LEU A 37 -3.84 1.35 -0.07
C LEU A 37 -4.24 2.01 -1.40
N PRO A 38 -4.05 1.38 -2.57
CA PRO A 38 -4.28 2.02 -3.86
C PRO A 38 -5.69 2.61 -4.00
N ALA A 39 -6.71 1.91 -3.47
CA ALA A 39 -8.11 2.33 -3.53
C ALA A 39 -8.40 3.66 -2.80
N LEU A 40 -7.61 4.02 -1.78
CA LEU A 40 -7.75 5.28 -1.04
C LEU A 40 -6.68 6.32 -1.42
N MET A 41 -5.77 5.96 -2.33
CA MET A 41 -4.57 6.73 -2.62
C MET A 41 -4.38 6.87 -4.13
N THR A 42 -3.45 6.12 -4.73
CA THR A 42 -3.08 6.29 -6.15
C THR A 42 -4.22 6.07 -7.14
N HIS A 43 -5.26 5.31 -6.78
CA HIS A 43 -6.37 4.91 -7.65
C HIS A 43 -7.73 5.41 -7.15
N ASP A 44 -7.75 6.32 -6.16
CA ASP A 44 -9.00 6.88 -5.61
C ASP A 44 -9.89 7.51 -6.70
N GLY A 45 -9.28 8.17 -7.70
CA GLY A 45 -10.00 8.78 -8.83
C GLY A 45 -10.66 7.78 -9.81
N ALA A 46 -10.40 6.48 -9.69
CA ALA A 46 -11.01 5.42 -10.49
C ALA A 46 -12.07 4.61 -9.71
N SER A 47 -12.40 5.01 -8.48
CA SER A 47 -13.23 4.26 -7.53
C SER A 47 -14.63 3.89 -8.02
N GLU A 48 -15.21 4.66 -8.94
CA GLU A 48 -16.54 4.41 -9.53
C GLU A 48 -16.49 3.83 -10.95
N THR A 49 -15.34 3.27 -11.35
CA THR A 49 -15.13 2.72 -12.69
C THR A 49 -14.79 1.23 -12.64
N ASP A 50 -14.85 0.57 -13.79
CA ASP A 50 -14.38 -0.83 -13.92
C ASP A 50 -12.88 -1.00 -13.62
N ALA A 51 -12.12 0.10 -13.55
CA ALA A 51 -10.71 0.12 -13.18
C ALA A 51 -10.47 0.35 -11.67
N ALA A 52 -11.51 0.31 -10.84
CA ALA A 52 -11.39 0.52 -9.40
C ALA A 52 -10.44 -0.50 -8.77
N ALA A 53 -9.51 -0.01 -7.94
CA ALA A 53 -8.65 -0.88 -7.15
C ALA A 53 -9.44 -1.55 -6.02
N PRO A 54 -9.18 -2.83 -5.68
CA PRO A 54 -9.84 -3.48 -4.55
C PRO A 54 -9.51 -2.75 -3.24
N LYS A 55 -10.53 -2.54 -2.39
CA LYS A 55 -10.42 -1.73 -1.16
C LYS A 55 -9.37 -2.25 -0.18
N GLU A 56 -9.17 -3.56 -0.14
CA GLU A 56 -8.28 -4.25 0.79
C GLU A 56 -6.92 -4.60 0.17
N LEU A 57 -6.69 -4.23 -1.09
CA LEU A 57 -5.42 -4.52 -1.75
C LEU A 57 -4.33 -3.67 -1.13
N LEU A 58 -3.29 -4.32 -0.61
CA LEU A 58 -2.07 -3.66 -0.14
C LEU A 58 -1.03 -3.70 -1.24
N ARG A 59 -0.26 -2.62 -1.39
CA ARG A 59 0.83 -2.56 -2.36
C ARG A 59 2.11 -2.06 -1.72
N ILE A 60 3.20 -2.82 -1.92
CA ILE A 60 4.53 -2.49 -1.42
C ILE A 60 5.53 -2.30 -2.56
N SER A 61 6.26 -1.20 -2.49
CA SER A 61 7.46 -0.93 -3.29
C SER A 61 8.68 -1.03 -2.37
N VAL A 62 9.44 -2.11 -2.51
CA VAL A 62 10.65 -2.33 -1.72
C VAL A 62 11.75 -1.43 -2.25
N GLY A 63 12.28 -0.57 -1.37
CA GLY A 63 13.41 0.30 -1.67
C GLY A 63 14.76 -0.42 -1.56
N LEU A 64 15.85 0.32 -1.75
CA LEU A 64 17.22 -0.21 -1.70
C LEU A 64 17.95 0.08 -0.38
N LYS A 65 17.28 0.72 0.58
CA LYS A 65 17.88 1.07 1.86
C LYS A 65 18.33 -0.21 2.58
N LYS A 66 19.62 -0.25 2.93
CA LYS A 66 20.16 -1.29 3.81
C LYS A 66 19.73 -1.00 5.24
N TYR A 67 19.26 -2.04 5.92
CA TYR A 67 18.90 -2.04 7.33
C TYR A 67 19.85 -2.97 8.08
#